data_AF-A0A249MZZ9-F1
#
_entry.id   AF-A0A249MZZ9-F1
#
_cell.length_a   1.000
_cell.length_b   1.000
_cell.length_c   1.000
_cell.angle_alpha   90.00
_cell.angle_beta   90.00
_cell.angle_gamma   90.00
#
_symmetry.space_group_name_H-M   'P 1'
#
loop_
_entity.id
_entity.type
_entity.pdbx_description
1 polymer ?
#
loop_
_entity_poly.entity_id
_entity_poly.type
_entity_poly.pdbx_seq_one_letter_code
_entity_poly.pdbx_strand_id
1 'polypeptide(L)'
;MTREKAMKAFNFALATALVGAAVQSTPAVASDNTWACEVVLCISNPGGPTQYPACVPPITKLWRVLALGGSFPTCTGGGIAKTKYKKPDDGRPGRLTVTWTDGRQQTYYQPRN
;
A
#
# COMPACT_ATOMS: atom_id res chain seq x y z
N MET A 1 -8.81 7.83 65.97
CA MET A 1 -7.73 7.71 64.96
C MET A 1 -8.21 6.78 63.85
N THR A 2 -9.03 7.29 62.94
CA THR A 2 -8.61 7.61 61.55
C THR A 2 -8.23 6.35 60.77
N ARG A 3 -9.18 5.57 60.23
CA ARG A 3 -9.95 5.83 58.98
C ARG A 3 -9.18 6.45 57.79
N GLU A 4 -7.86 6.64 57.88
CA GLU A 4 -7.06 7.31 56.83
C GLU A 4 -6.20 6.36 55.99
N LYS A 5 -5.88 5.15 56.50
CA LYS A 5 -4.95 4.25 55.81
C LYS A 5 -5.60 3.42 54.70
N ALA A 6 -6.90 3.16 54.77
CA ALA A 6 -7.59 2.28 53.81
C ALA A 6 -8.05 3.01 52.52
N MET A 7 -8.17 4.34 52.56
CA MET A 7 -8.69 5.11 51.42
C MET A 7 -7.61 5.52 50.41
N LYS A 8 -6.32 5.35 50.75
CA LYS A 8 -5.20 5.71 49.85
C LYS A 8 -4.70 4.53 49.03
N ALA A 9 -4.90 3.29 49.51
CA ALA A 9 -4.56 2.09 48.75
C ALA A 9 -5.60 1.76 47.66
N PHE A 10 -6.86 2.14 47.86
CA PHE A 10 -7.91 1.89 46.87
C PHE A 10 -7.92 2.90 45.71
N ASN A 11 -7.37 4.10 45.92
CA ASN A 11 -7.30 5.16 44.90
C ASN A 11 -6.01 5.12 44.05
N PHE A 12 -5.07 4.22 44.34
CA PHE A 12 -3.86 4.03 43.52
C PHE A 12 -3.92 2.79 42.60
N ALA A 13 -5.04 2.05 42.60
CA ALA A 13 -5.20 0.84 41.79
C ALA A 13 -6.16 1.00 40.59
N LEU A 14 -6.65 2.22 40.31
CA LEU A 14 -7.64 2.50 39.26
C LEU A 14 -7.21 3.66 38.34
N ALA A 15 -5.92 3.77 38.02
CA ALA A 15 -5.42 4.82 37.11
C ALA A 15 -4.47 4.29 36.03
N THR A 16 -4.65 3.04 35.60
CA THR A 16 -3.90 2.45 34.47
C THR A 16 -4.84 1.73 33.50
N ALA A 17 -5.93 2.39 33.13
CA ALA A 17 -6.83 1.90 32.09
C ALA A 17 -6.71 2.79 30.83
N LEU A 18 -6.05 2.22 29.82
CA LEU A 18 -6.28 2.42 28.38
C LEU A 18 -5.78 3.74 27.75
N VAL A 19 -4.46 3.88 27.60
CA VAL A 19 -3.90 4.56 26.42
C VAL A 19 -3.81 3.52 25.31
N GLY A 20 -4.90 3.35 24.57
CA GLY A 20 -5.00 2.32 23.54
C GLY A 20 -6.15 2.59 22.57
N ALA A 21 -6.40 3.85 22.22
CA ALA A 21 -7.29 4.19 21.12
C ALA A 21 -6.43 4.37 19.87
N ALA A 22 -6.70 3.51 18.88
CA ALA A 22 -5.98 3.33 17.64
C ALA A 22 -5.50 4.65 17.01
N VAL A 23 -4.21 4.71 16.66
CA VAL A 23 -3.82 5.52 15.51
C VAL A 23 -4.58 4.97 14.32
N GLN A 24 -5.73 5.57 14.00
CA GLN A 24 -6.33 5.36 12.71
C GLN A 24 -5.30 5.92 11.74
N SER A 25 -4.63 5.04 11.01
CA SER A 25 -3.80 5.38 9.87
C SER A 25 -4.75 6.08 8.88
N THR A 26 -4.95 7.38 9.04
CA THR A 26 -5.54 8.17 7.98
C THR A 26 -4.61 7.98 6.80
N PRO A 27 -5.09 7.51 5.64
CA PRO A 27 -4.23 7.47 4.47
C PRO A 27 -3.72 8.90 4.30
N ALA A 28 -2.39 9.05 4.31
CA ALA A 28 -1.78 10.34 4.07
C ALA A 28 -2.32 10.84 2.73
N VAL A 29 -3.16 11.89 2.77
CA VAL A 29 -3.69 12.52 1.58
C VAL A 29 -2.56 13.40 1.03
N ALA A 30 -1.56 12.74 0.45
CA ALA A 30 -0.62 13.43 -0.41
C ALA A 30 -1.42 13.93 -1.62
N SER A 31 -1.17 15.17 -2.03
CA SER A 31 -1.70 15.76 -3.26
C SER A 31 -1.25 15.01 -4.54
N ASP A 32 -0.52 13.91 -4.39
CA ASP A 32 -0.21 12.94 -5.43
C ASP A 32 -1.47 12.15 -5.77
N ASN A 33 -1.70 11.85 -7.06
CA ASN A 33 -2.84 11.07 -7.53
C ASN A 33 -3.02 9.80 -6.66
N THR A 34 -4.05 9.78 -5.81
CA THR A 34 -4.24 8.74 -4.77
C THR A 34 -4.18 7.34 -5.36
N TRP A 35 -4.76 7.16 -6.55
CA TRP A 35 -4.70 5.91 -7.30
C TRP A 35 -3.28 5.50 -7.71
N ALA A 36 -2.41 6.45 -8.08
CA ALA A 36 -1.03 6.17 -8.44
C ALA A 36 -0.28 5.57 -7.25
N CYS A 37 -0.42 6.17 -6.06
CA CYS A 37 0.22 5.67 -4.86
C CYS A 37 -0.36 4.34 -4.38
N GLU A 38 -1.67 4.12 -4.54
CA GLU A 38 -2.28 2.79 -4.33
C GLU A 38 -1.66 1.72 -5.23
N VAL A 39 -1.46 2.02 -6.53
CA VAL A 39 -0.80 1.10 -7.46
C VAL A 39 0.61 0.75 -6.99
N VAL A 40 1.40 1.75 -6.61
CA VAL A 40 2.78 1.52 -6.14
C VAL A 40 2.79 0.68 -4.86
N LEU A 41 1.93 1.00 -3.90
CA LEU A 41 1.80 0.24 -2.66
C LEU A 41 1.46 -1.22 -2.94
N CYS A 42 0.46 -1.47 -3.79
CA CYS A 42 0.02 -2.81 -4.14
C CYS A 42 1.11 -3.61 -4.86
N ILE A 43 1.82 -3.01 -5.83
CA ILE A 43 2.94 -3.67 -6.52
C ILE A 43 4.11 -3.99 -5.58
N SER A 44 4.29 -3.20 -4.52
CA SER A 44 5.36 -3.43 -3.54
C SER A 44 5.11 -4.65 -2.65
N ASN A 45 3.89 -5.22 -2.67
CA ASN A 45 3.56 -6.40 -1.89
C ASN A 45 4.31 -7.66 -2.38
N PRO A 46 5.14 -8.31 -1.55
CA PRO A 46 5.95 -9.47 -1.95
C PRO A 46 5.15 -10.67 -2.46
N GLY A 47 3.93 -10.91 -1.96
CA GLY A 47 3.09 -12.01 -2.46
C GLY A 47 2.26 -11.65 -3.69
N GLY A 48 2.51 -10.49 -4.29
CA GLY A 48 1.99 -10.09 -5.59
C GLY A 48 1.01 -8.92 -5.52
N PRO A 49 0.80 -8.25 -6.67
CA PRO A 49 0.10 -6.98 -6.73
C PRO A 49 -1.38 -7.09 -6.38
N THR A 50 -1.98 -8.28 -6.43
CA THR A 50 -3.41 -8.52 -6.18
C THR A 50 -3.68 -9.51 -5.05
N GLN A 51 -2.69 -9.83 -4.21
CA GLN A 51 -2.89 -10.76 -3.08
C GLN A 51 -3.99 -10.28 -2.15
N TYR A 52 -4.05 -8.96 -1.91
CA TYR A 52 -5.09 -8.34 -1.09
C TYR A 52 -6.26 -7.87 -1.96
N PRO A 53 -7.52 -8.12 -1.56
CA PRO A 53 -8.70 -7.69 -2.32
C PRO A 53 -8.73 -6.19 -2.61
N ALA A 54 -8.26 -5.36 -1.67
CA ALA A 54 -8.17 -3.90 -1.85
C ALA A 54 -7.26 -3.49 -3.02
N CYS A 55 -6.31 -4.35 -3.41
CA CYS A 55 -5.42 -4.09 -4.53
C CYS A 55 -5.96 -4.54 -5.89
N VAL A 56 -7.04 -5.32 -5.94
CA VAL A 56 -7.62 -5.78 -7.21
C VAL A 56 -8.10 -4.60 -8.06
N PRO A 57 -8.90 -3.64 -7.55
CA PRO A 57 -9.35 -2.50 -8.36
C PRO A 57 -8.23 -1.60 -8.92
N PRO A 58 -7.27 -1.09 -8.11
CA PRO A 58 -6.24 -0.19 -8.62
C PRO A 58 -5.30 -0.87 -9.62
N ILE A 59 -4.95 -2.14 -9.42
CA ILE A 59 -4.11 -2.92 -10.35
C ILE A 59 -4.86 -3.29 -11.63
N THR A 60 -6.15 -3.61 -11.55
CA THR A 60 -6.96 -3.83 -12.76
C THR A 60 -7.03 -2.56 -13.61
N LYS A 61 -7.21 -1.39 -12.97
CA LYS A 61 -7.17 -0.10 -13.66
C LYS A 61 -5.79 0.16 -14.28
N LEU A 62 -4.70 -0.16 -13.58
CA LEU A 62 -3.34 -0.06 -14.14
C LEU A 62 -3.22 -0.83 -15.46
N TRP A 63 -3.60 -2.10 -15.47
CA TRP A 63 -3.50 -2.93 -16.67
C TRP A 63 -4.31 -2.37 -17.84
N ARG A 64 -5.51 -1.84 -17.56
CA ARG A 64 -6.33 -1.17 -18.57
C ARG A 64 -5.64 0.06 -19.15
N VAL A 65 -5.09 0.93 -18.30
CA VAL A 65 -4.36 2.14 -18.74
C VAL A 65 -3.17 1.77 -19.63
N LEU A 66 -2.36 0.81 -19.18
CA LEU A 66 -1.20 0.33 -19.93
C LEU A 66 -1.59 -0.29 -21.28
N ALA A 67 -2.66 -1.10 -21.31
CA ALA A 67 -3.16 -1.70 -22.55
C ALA A 67 -3.60 -0.64 -23.58
N LEU A 68 -4.23 0.44 -23.12
CA LEU A 68 -4.63 1.58 -23.94
C LEU A 68 -3.46 2.46 -24.39
N GLY A 69 -2.22 2.16 -23.96
CA GLY A 69 -1.03 2.93 -24.30
C GLY A 69 -0.73 4.09 -23.34
N GLY A 70 -1.43 4.16 -22.21
CA GLY A 70 -1.08 5.07 -21.13
C GLY A 70 0.24 4.68 -20.44
N SER A 71 0.81 5.63 -19.73
CA SER A 71 2.03 5.44 -18.93
C SER A 71 1.72 4.80 -17.58
N PHE A 72 2.76 4.21 -16.97
CA PHE A 72 2.69 3.80 -15.57
C PHE A 72 2.49 5.05 -14.68
N PRO A 73 1.59 5.00 -13.68
CA PRO A 73 1.27 6.16 -12.86
C PRO A 73 2.41 6.54 -11.92
N THR A 74 2.66 7.84 -11.77
CA THR A 74 3.75 8.36 -10.91
C THR A 74 3.22 8.70 -9.52
N CYS A 75 3.92 8.24 -8.48
CA CYS A 75 3.69 8.60 -7.08
C CYS A 75 5.03 9.03 -6.45
N THR A 76 5.09 10.22 -5.84
CA THR A 76 6.35 10.85 -5.39
C THR A 76 7.01 10.09 -4.23
N GLY A 77 6.25 9.29 -3.47
CA GLY A 77 6.74 8.47 -2.34
C GLY A 77 6.97 6.99 -2.64
N GLY A 78 6.94 6.58 -3.90
CA GLY A 78 6.82 5.16 -4.28
C GLY A 78 8.11 4.34 -4.37
N GLY A 79 9.30 4.96 -4.29
CA GLY A 79 10.58 4.26 -4.47
C GLY A 79 10.79 3.67 -5.88
N ILE A 80 9.99 4.10 -6.85
CA ILE A 80 10.08 3.65 -8.24
C ILE A 80 11.01 4.56 -9.02
N ALA A 81 12.12 4.01 -9.52
CA ALA A 81 13.06 4.75 -10.36
C ALA A 81 12.64 4.73 -11.84
N LYS A 82 12.20 3.57 -12.34
CA LYS A 82 11.85 3.40 -13.76
C LYS A 82 10.84 2.29 -13.98
N THR A 83 9.98 2.45 -14.96
CA THR A 83 9.06 1.41 -15.42
C THR A 83 9.24 1.14 -16.92
N LYS A 84 8.97 -0.09 -17.34
CA LYS A 84 8.92 -0.49 -18.75
C LYS A 84 7.77 -1.46 -18.96
N TYR A 85 6.77 -1.04 -19.72
CA TYR A 85 5.68 -1.90 -20.13
C TYR A 85 5.89 -2.39 -21.56
N LYS A 86 5.78 -3.71 -21.75
CA LYS A 86 5.65 -4.36 -23.06
C LYS A 86 4.20 -4.79 -23.22
N LYS A 87 3.53 -4.29 -24.26
CA LYS A 87 2.18 -4.73 -24.62
C LYS A 87 2.16 -6.25 -24.93
N PRO A 88 1.02 -6.93 -24.70
CA PRO A 88 0.83 -8.31 -25.13
C PRO A 88 1.13 -8.47 -26.62
N ASP A 89 1.81 -9.56 -26.99
CA ASP A 89 2.18 -9.91 -28.37
C ASP A 89 2.13 -11.43 -28.57
N ASP A 90 1.72 -11.90 -29.75
CA ASP A 90 1.82 -13.32 -30.19
C ASP A 90 1.61 -14.37 -29.09
N GLY A 91 0.44 -14.31 -28.44
CA GLY A 91 0.08 -15.27 -27.39
C GLY A 91 0.93 -15.17 -26.12
N ARG A 92 1.61 -14.06 -25.85
CA ARG A 92 2.32 -13.72 -24.61
C ARG A 92 1.57 -12.63 -23.84
N PRO A 93 1.51 -12.71 -22.49
CA PRO A 93 0.88 -11.66 -21.69
C PRO A 93 1.70 -10.37 -21.74
N GLY A 94 1.03 -9.24 -21.52
CA GLY A 94 1.70 -7.96 -21.30
C GLY A 94 2.65 -8.06 -20.10
N ARG A 95 3.77 -7.35 -20.15
CA ARG A 95 4.83 -7.45 -19.14
C ARG A 95 5.22 -6.07 -18.64
N LEU A 96 5.01 -5.82 -17.36
CA LEU A 96 5.45 -4.62 -16.67
C LEU A 96 6.72 -4.94 -15.88
N THR A 97 7.84 -4.36 -16.28
CA THR A 97 9.09 -4.40 -15.52
C THR A 97 9.24 -3.10 -14.74
N VAL A 98 9.55 -3.22 -13.46
CA VAL A 98 9.71 -2.08 -12.56
C VAL A 98 11.06 -2.14 -11.87
N THR A 99 11.77 -1.02 -11.90
CA THR A 99 13.09 -0.83 -11.30
C THR A 99 12.94 0.15 -10.15
N TRP A 100 13.34 -0.29 -8.96
CA TRP A 100 13.29 0.47 -7.72
C TRP A 100 14.53 1.32 -7.54
N THR A 101 14.43 2.33 -6.67
CA THR A 101 15.54 3.22 -6.33
C THR A 101 16.69 2.50 -5.61
N ASP A 102 16.42 1.34 -4.99
CA ASP A 102 17.42 0.45 -4.40
C ASP A 102 18.14 -0.45 -5.45
N GLY A 103 17.79 -0.30 -6.74
CA GLY A 103 18.34 -1.08 -7.84
C GLY A 103 17.63 -2.41 -8.09
N ARG A 104 16.69 -2.81 -7.24
CA ARG A 104 15.95 -4.07 -7.39
C ARG A 104 14.99 -3.96 -8.57
N GLN A 105 14.85 -5.06 -9.31
CA GLN A 105 13.96 -5.14 -10.46
C GLN A 105 12.93 -6.24 -10.26
N GLN A 106 11.66 -5.94 -10.50
CA GLN A 106 10.56 -6.89 -10.47
C GLN A 106 9.76 -6.85 -11.76
N THR A 107 9.20 -7.99 -12.14
CA THR A 107 8.42 -8.12 -13.36
C THR A 107 7.06 -8.70 -13.04
N TYR A 108 6.02 -8.05 -13.54
CA TYR A 108 4.62 -8.41 -13.39
C TYR A 108 4.04 -8.73 -14.76
N TYR A 109 3.18 -9.73 -14.81
CA TYR A 109 2.48 -10.13 -16.02
C TYR A 109 1.02 -9.66 -15.95
N GLN A 110 0.56 -9.06 -17.03
CA GLN A 110 -0.85 -8.72 -17.19
C GLN A 110 -1.66 -10.03 -17.22
N PRO A 111 -2.66 -10.19 -16.34
CA PRO A 111 -3.56 -11.33 -16.42
C PRO A 111 -4.22 -11.40 -17.79
N ARG A 112 -4.37 -12.61 -18.33
CA ARG A 112 -5.23 -12.82 -19.50
C ARG A 112 -6.67 -12.83 -19.00
N ASN A 113 -7.47 -11.97 -19.61
CA ASN A 113 -8.89 -11.87 -19.33
C ASN A 113 -9.68 -12.89 -20.15
#